data_AF-A0A518J2C1-F1
#
_entry.id   AF-A0A518J2C1-F1
#
_cell.length_a   1.000
_cell.length_b   1.000
_cell.length_c   1.000
_cell.angle_alpha   90.00
_cell.angle_beta   90.00
_cell.angle_gamma   90.00
#
_symmetry.space_group_name_H-M   'P 1'
#
loop_
_entity.id
_entity.type
_entity.pdbx_description
1 polymer ?
#
loop_
_entity_poly.entity_id
_entity_poly.type
_entity_poly.pdbx_seq_one_letter_code
_entity_poly.pdbx_strand_id
1 'polypeptide(L)' 'MKYLIWFLIVVLVVLHQDYWQWNNATLDFGFLPRAISYHVGISIAAATLWLLATKFCWPDAAIEGELKEGDR' A
#
# COMPACT_ATOMS: atom_id res chain seq x y z
N MET A 1 -4.43 10.25 11.99
CA MET A 1 -3.62 9.76 10.84
C MET A 1 -3.38 8.26 10.89
N LYS A 2 -2.86 7.70 11.98
CA LYS A 2 -2.63 6.24 12.13
C LYS A 2 -3.84 5.34 11.83
N TYR A 3 -5.05 5.67 12.29
CA TYR A 3 -6.26 4.89 11.99
C TYR A 3 -6.67 4.94 10.51
N LEU A 4 -6.41 6.07 9.83
CA LEU A 4 -6.67 6.22 8.40
C LEU A 4 -5.74 5.31 7.58
N ILE A 5 -4.46 5.24 7.97
CA ILE A 5 -3.47 4.36 7.31
C ILE A 5 -3.87 2.90 7.50
N TRP A 6 -4.25 2.50 8.72
CA TRP A 6 -4.75 1.15 8.99
C TRP A 6 -6.00 0.81 8.17
N PHE A 7 -6.96 1.74 8.09
CA PHE A 7 -8.15 1.55 7.25
C PHE A 7 -7.76 1.34 5.78
N LEU A 8 -6.86 2.17 5.25
CA LEU A 8 -6.39 2.05 3.87
C LEU A 8 -5.62 0.73 3.62
N ILE A 9 -4.87 0.22 4.60
CA ILE A 9 -4.22 -1.10 4.52
C ILE A 9 -5.29 -2.20 4.37
N VAL A 10 -6.33 -2.18 5.22
CA VAL A 10 -7.41 -3.17 5.16
C VAL A 10 -8.12 -3.12 3.81
N VAL A 11 -8.42 -1.91 3.32
CA VAL A 11 -9.02 -1.73 1.99
C VAL A 11 -8.11 -2.30 0.90
N LEU A 12 -6.81 -1.98 0.93
CA LEU A 12 -5.84 -2.49 -0.05
C LEU A 12 -5.80 -4.03 -0.04
N VAL A 13 -5.84 -4.67 1.13
CA VAL A 13 -5.86 -6.13 1.27
C VAL A 13 -7.11 -6.75 0.64
N VAL A 14 -8.28 -6.14 0.86
CA VAL A 14 -9.54 -6.61 0.25
C VAL A 14 -9.50 -6.45 -1.27
N LEU A 15 -9.03 -5.29 -1.77
CA LEU A 15 -8.86 -5.06 -3.20
C LEU A 15 -7.87 -6.06 -3.81
N HIS A 16 -6.83 -6.44 -3.08
CA HIS A 16 -5.78 -7.35 -3.56
C HIS A 16 -6.25 -8.80 -3.78
N GLN A 17 -7.32 -9.24 -3.12
CA GLN A 17 -7.85 -10.61 -3.30
C GLN A 17 -8.37 -10.86 -4.72
N ASP A 18 -8.72 -9.80 -5.45
CA ASP A 18 -9.08 -9.84 -6.87
C ASP A 18 -10.18 -10.86 -7.29
N TYR A 19 -11.17 -11.10 -6.42
CA TYR A 19 -12.26 -12.04 -6.71
C TYR A 19 -13.18 -11.59 -7.86
N TRP A 20 -13.26 -10.29 -8.11
CA TRP A 20 -14.16 -9.68 -9.10
C TRP A 20 -13.66 -9.72 -10.54
N GLN A 21 -12.36 -9.85 -10.76
CA GLN A 21 -11.76 -9.69 -12.09
C GLN A 21 -11.50 -11.04 -12.77
N TRP A 22 -11.77 -12.14 -12.08
CA TRP A 22 -11.43 -13.52 -12.47
C TRP A 22 -11.92 -13.93 -13.86
N ASN A 23 -13.10 -13.49 -14.28
CA ASN A 23 -13.69 -13.82 -15.59
C ASN A 23 -13.57 -12.68 -16.61
N ASN A 24 -12.76 -11.66 -16.35
CA ASN A 24 -12.69 -10.48 -17.20
C ASN A 24 -11.53 -10.56 -18.20
N ALA A 25 -11.86 -10.92 -19.44
CA ALA A 25 -10.92 -11.00 -20.55
C ALA A 25 -10.72 -9.66 -21.31
N THR A 26 -11.14 -8.53 -20.73
CA THR A 26 -10.99 -7.22 -21.38
C THR A 26 -9.50 -6.90 -21.50
N LEU A 27 -9.08 -6.46 -22.69
CA LEU A 27 -7.75 -5.90 -22.91
C LEU A 27 -7.81 -4.38 -22.80
N ASP A 28 -7.07 -3.84 -21.85
CA ASP A 28 -6.76 -2.42 -21.79
C ASP A 28 -5.66 -2.10 -22.82
N PHE A 29 -5.78 -0.95 -23.49
CA PHE A 29 -4.84 -0.50 -24.53
C PHE A 29 -4.63 -1.48 -25.71
N GLY A 30 -5.51 -2.47 -25.87
CA GLY A 30 -5.46 -3.45 -26.96
C GLY A 30 -4.43 -4.58 -26.80
N PHE A 31 -3.66 -4.61 -25.71
CA PHE A 31 -2.68 -5.69 -25.45
C PHE A 31 -2.56 -6.11 -23.98
N LEU A 32 -2.99 -5.26 -23.03
CA LEU A 32 -2.77 -5.50 -21.60
C LEU A 32 -4.02 -6.13 -20.98
N PRO A 33 -3.96 -7.37 -20.45
CA PRO A 33 -5.12 -7.95 -19.77
C PRO A 33 -5.50 -7.09 -18.55
N ARG A 34 -6.80 -6.81 -18.40
CA ARG A 34 -7.29 -5.93 -17.33
C ARG A 34 -6.90 -6.39 -15.92
N ALA A 35 -6.83 -7.70 -15.69
CA ALA A 35 -6.33 -8.25 -14.43
C ALA A 35 -4.91 -7.75 -14.10
N ILE A 36 -4.02 -7.71 -15.10
CA ILE A 36 -2.65 -7.21 -14.91
C ILE A 36 -2.64 -5.69 -14.73
N SER A 37 -3.39 -4.94 -15.53
CA SER A 37 -3.54 -3.49 -15.35
C SER A 37 -3.98 -3.14 -13.92
N TYR A 38 -4.93 -3.91 -13.41
CA TYR A 38 -5.46 -3.76 -12.06
C TYR A 38 -4.39 -4.02 -10.99
N HIS A 39 -3.63 -5.12 -11.11
CA HIS A 39 -2.54 -5.43 -10.19
C HIS A 39 -1.39 -4.42 -10.23
N VAL A 40 -1.10 -3.82 -11.39
CA VAL A 40 -0.14 -2.70 -11.50
C VAL A 40 -0.63 -1.53 -10.65
N GLY A 41 -1.91 -1.16 -10.78
CA GLY A 41 -2.53 -0.13 -9.96
C GLY A 41 -2.44 -0.42 -8.47
N ILE A 42 -2.74 -1.65 -8.05
CA ILE A 42 -2.59 -2.07 -6.65
C ILE A 42 -1.14 -1.96 -6.18
N SER A 43 -0.16 -2.35 -7.00
CA SER A 43 1.26 -2.28 -6.63
C SER A 43 1.71 -0.84 -6.38
N ILE A 44 1.28 0.10 -7.22
CA ILE A 44 1.55 1.54 -7.05
C ILE A 44 0.87 2.08 -5.79
N ALA A 45 -0.39 1.68 -5.56
CA ALA A 45 -1.14 2.06 -4.36
C ALA A 45 -0.46 1.54 -3.09
N ALA A 46 0.01 0.28 -3.09
CA ALA A 46 0.75 -0.33 -1.98
C ALA A 46 2.04 0.44 -1.66
N ALA A 47 2.85 0.75 -2.68
CA ALA A 47 4.08 1.52 -2.51
C ALA A 47 3.82 2.92 -1.92
N THR A 48 2.78 3.60 -2.42
CA THR A 48 2.37 4.92 -1.91
C THR A 48 1.90 4.81 -0.47
N LEU A 49 1.09 3.80 -0.15
CA LEU A 49 0.59 3.56 1.19
C LEU A 49 1.73 3.31 2.18
N TRP A 50 2.75 2.54 1.78
CA TRP A 50 3.92 2.27 2.60
C TRP A 50 4.76 3.52 2.82
N LEU A 51 4.93 4.36 1.79
CA LEU A 51 5.58 5.67 1.93
C LEU A 51 4.85 6.59 2.90
N LEU A 52 3.51 6.58 2.91
CA LEU A 52 2.73 7.34 3.89
C LEU A 52 2.87 6.72 5.28
N ALA A 53 2.84 5.39 5.38
CA ALA A 53 3.01 4.68 6.63
C ALA A 53 4.37 5.00 7.29
N THR A 54 5.47 5.00 6.55
CA THR A 54 6.79 5.35 7.10
C THR A 54 6.81 6.79 7.59
N LYS A 55 6.29 7.76 6.83
CA LYS A 55 6.29 9.18 7.24
C LYS A 55 5.41 9.49 8.45
N PHE A 56 4.26 8.81 8.59
CA PHE A 56 3.27 9.16 9.62
C PHE A 56 3.29 8.23 10.84
N CYS A 57 3.65 6.97 10.67
CA CYS A 57 3.73 6.00 11.76
C CYS A 57 5.15 5.85 12.31
N TRP A 58 6.18 6.28 11.57
CA TRP A 58 7.58 6.17 11.99
C TRP A 58 8.35 7.51 11.84
N PRO A 59 8.00 8.55 12.61
CA PRO A 59 8.69 9.84 12.55
C PRO A 59 10.13 9.75 13.11
N ASP A 60 11.10 10.39 12.46
CA ASP A 60 12.53 10.38 12.86
C ASP A 60 12.78 10.83 14.30
N ALA A 61 11.94 11.73 14.84
CA ALA A 61 12.01 12.16 16.24
C ALA A 61 11.81 11.01 17.24
N ALA A 62 11.08 9.96 16.87
CA ALA A 62 10.95 8.76 17.71
C ALA A 62 12.24 7.94 17.75
N ILE A 63 13.02 7.93 16.65
CA ILE A 63 14.31 7.24 16.56
C ILE A 63 15.38 7.99 17.36
N GLU A 64 15.39 9.32 17.29
CA GLU A 64 16.41 10.12 17.99
C GLU A 64 16.26 10.10 19.52
N GLY A 65 15.04 9.87 20.02
CA GLY A 65 14.79 9.60 21.45
C GLY A 65 15.32 8.23 21.89
N GLU A 66 15.11 7.19 21.08
CA GLU A 66 15.61 5.82 21.35
C GLU A 66 17.15 5.75 21.33
N LEU A 67 17.79 6.46 20.40
CA LEU A 67 19.26 6.53 20.32
C LEU A 67 19.88 7.23 21.54
N LYS A 68 19.18 8.18 22.18
CA LYS A 68 19.64 8.82 23.42
C LYS A 68 19.38 8.00 24.69
N GLU A 69 18.50 7.02 24.64
CA GLU A 69 18.20 6.11 25.76
C GLU A 69 19.10 4.85 25.72
N GLY A 70 19.42 4.34 24.53
CA GLY A 70 20.30 3.17 24.34
C GLY A 70 21.80 3.44 24.47
N ASP A 71 22.21 4.71 24.57
CA ASP A 71 23.60 5.15 24.79
C ASP A 71 23.88 5.47 26.28
N ARG A 72 22.98 5.06 27.19
CA ARG A 72 23.11 5.20 28.65
C ARG A 72 23.33 3.86 29.34
#